data_AF-A0A0Q4TNH8-F1
#
_entry.id   AF-A0A0Q4TNH8-F1
#
_cell.length_a   1.000
_cell.length_b   1.000
_cell.length_c   1.000
_cell.angle_alpha   90.00
_cell.angle_beta   90.00
_cell.angle_gamma   90.00
#
_symmetry.space_group_name_H-M   'P 1'
#
loop_
_entity.id
_entity.type
_entity.pdbx_description
1 polymer ?
#
loop_
_entity_poly.entity_id
_entity_poly.type
_entity_poly.pdbx_seq_one_letter_code
_entity_poly.pdbx_strand_id
1 'polypeptide(L)'
;MLAWAKEVGGEVGKSYKADSTHWCGLAMALVARRAGKTPPSEPLWALNWRKFGEPSGQPDLGDVVVFVRPGGGHVGLYVGEDATHYHVLGGNQSDTVRISQYSIEQFREARKPPYMTAPSIAVPVDLNEDGTLMDGQFPTA
;
A
#
# COMPACT_ATOMS: atom_id res chain seq x y z
N MET A 1 16.60 5.94 3.19
CA MET A 1 15.37 6.44 3.86
C MET A 1 15.40 7.94 4.20
N LEU A 2 16.50 8.52 4.72
CA LEU A 2 16.56 9.95 5.08
C LEU A 2 16.23 10.92 3.93
N ALA A 3 16.70 10.63 2.72
CA ALA A 3 16.35 11.42 1.53
C ALA A 3 14.84 11.42 1.24
N TRP A 4 14.16 10.29 1.44
CA TRP A 4 12.71 10.19 1.26
C TRP A 4 11.96 10.96 2.33
N ALA A 5 12.41 10.90 3.59
CA ALA A 5 11.82 11.70 4.66
C ALA A 5 11.96 13.21 4.39
N LYS A 6 13.12 13.65 3.89
CA LYS A 6 13.34 15.04 3.45
C LYS A 6 12.41 15.43 2.31
N GLU A 7 12.21 14.56 1.33
CA GLU A 7 11.30 14.80 0.19
C GLU A 7 9.83 14.88 0.61
N VAL A 8 9.38 13.97 1.48
CA VAL A 8 8.01 14.01 2.04
C VAL A 8 7.78 15.28 2.85
N GLY A 9 8.81 15.77 3.55
CA GLY A 9 8.80 17.05 4.25
C GLY A 9 7.89 17.09 5.48
N GLY A 10 7.55 18.29 5.94
CA GLY A 10 6.70 18.50 7.11
C GLY A 10 7.25 17.87 8.39
N GLU A 11 6.36 17.36 9.24
CA GLU A 11 6.77 16.68 10.48
C GLU A 11 7.54 15.39 10.23
N VAL A 12 7.29 14.69 9.13
CA VAL A 12 8.05 13.49 8.73
C VAL A 12 9.52 13.84 8.51
N GLY A 13 9.81 14.89 7.72
CA GLY A 13 11.18 15.34 7.47
C GLY A 13 11.91 15.85 8.71
N LYS A 14 11.19 16.34 9.72
CA LYS A 14 11.78 16.84 10.98
C LYS A 14 12.02 15.76 12.03
N SER A 15 11.13 14.76 12.10
CA SER A 15 11.08 13.77 13.17
C SER A 15 11.72 12.42 12.81
N TYR A 16 11.88 12.11 11.52
CA TYR A 16 12.44 10.84 11.08
C TYR A 16 13.98 10.84 11.22
N LYS A 17 14.48 10.28 12.33
CA LYS A 17 15.91 10.35 12.72
C LYS A 17 16.69 9.04 12.61
N ALA A 18 16.03 7.90 12.39
CA ALA A 18 16.68 6.61 12.21
C ALA A 18 15.88 5.68 11.28
N ASP A 19 16.59 4.87 10.50
CA ASP A 19 16.07 3.85 9.59
C ASP A 19 15.37 2.66 10.29
N SER A 20 15.57 2.52 11.60
CA SER A 20 14.90 1.55 12.46
C SER A 20 13.40 1.78 12.65
N THR A 21 12.86 2.90 12.14
CA THR A 21 11.42 3.19 12.17
C THR A 21 10.74 2.57 10.95
N HIS A 22 9.80 1.64 11.19
CA HIS A 22 9.03 0.92 10.17
C HIS A 22 8.67 1.80 8.95
N TRP A 23 9.45 1.70 7.86
CA TRP A 23 9.42 2.67 6.76
C TRP A 23 8.37 2.38 5.68
N CYS A 24 7.46 1.43 5.92
CA CYS A 24 6.32 1.17 5.03
C CYS A 24 5.43 2.41 4.84
N GLY A 25 5.12 3.12 5.93
CA GLY A 25 4.37 4.37 5.88
C GLY A 25 5.12 5.51 5.16
N LEU A 26 6.45 5.57 5.32
CA LEU A 26 7.30 6.55 4.62
C LEU A 26 7.30 6.30 3.10
N ALA A 27 7.46 5.04 2.68
CA ALA A 27 7.41 4.66 1.27
C ALA A 27 6.06 5.06 0.65
N MET A 28 4.96 4.77 1.34
CA MET A 28 3.62 5.15 0.88
C MET A 28 3.43 6.67 0.83
N ALA A 29 3.96 7.42 1.81
CA ALA A 29 3.89 8.87 1.82
C ALA A 29 4.61 9.48 0.61
N LEU A 30 5.78 8.94 0.27
CA LEU A 30 6.54 9.34 -0.90
C LEU A 30 5.76 9.08 -2.20
N VAL A 31 5.21 7.87 -2.35
CA VAL A 31 4.41 7.49 -3.53
C VAL A 31 3.20 8.41 -3.67
N ALA A 32 2.44 8.62 -2.60
CA ALA A 32 1.28 9.51 -2.60
C ALA A 32 1.66 10.95 -3.00
N ARG A 33 2.73 11.51 -2.42
CA ARG A 33 3.21 12.86 -2.76
C ARG A 33 3.60 12.98 -4.23
N ARG A 34 4.36 12.02 -4.75
CA ARG A 34 4.80 11.99 -6.17
C ARG A 34 3.61 11.84 -7.12
N ALA A 35 2.55 11.16 -6.71
CA ALA A 35 1.29 11.06 -7.43
C ALA A 35 0.37 12.29 -7.26
N GLY A 36 0.85 13.38 -6.64
CA GLY A 36 0.08 14.60 -6.41
C GLY A 36 -1.04 14.43 -5.37
N LYS A 37 -0.92 13.44 -4.48
CA LYS A 37 -1.89 13.14 -3.42
C LYS A 37 -1.38 13.61 -2.06
N THR A 38 -2.32 13.85 -1.15
CA THR A 38 -2.02 14.23 0.23
C THR A 38 -2.02 12.96 1.09
N PRO A 39 -0.89 12.58 1.72
CA PRO A 39 -0.85 11.49 2.69
C PRO A 39 -1.73 11.81 3.91
N PRO A 40 -2.16 10.80 4.69
CA PRO A 40 -2.84 11.03 5.96
C PRO A 40 -1.92 11.72 6.97
N SER A 41 -2.50 12.29 8.03
CA SER A 41 -1.74 12.78 9.18
C SER A 41 -0.90 11.66 9.80
N GLU A 42 0.33 12.00 10.21
CA GLU A 42 1.32 11.09 10.78
C GLU A 42 1.49 9.79 9.92
N PRO A 43 1.89 9.92 8.65
CA PRO A 43 1.82 8.84 7.67
C PRO A 43 2.86 7.73 7.89
N LEU A 44 3.76 7.87 8.87
CA LEU A 44 4.68 6.81 9.28
C LEU A 44 3.94 5.66 9.96
N TRP A 45 2.80 5.92 10.60
CA TRP A 45 1.97 4.90 11.24
C TRP A 45 1.07 4.25 10.20
N ALA A 46 1.30 2.97 9.90
CA ALA A 46 0.55 2.23 8.89
C ALA A 46 -0.98 2.31 9.08
N LEU A 47 -1.47 2.26 10.32
CA LEU A 47 -2.91 2.29 10.62
C LEU A 47 -3.56 3.66 10.31
N ASN A 48 -2.79 4.75 10.25
CA ASN A 48 -3.33 6.05 9.87
C ASN A 48 -3.73 6.12 8.39
N TRP A 49 -3.24 5.20 7.56
CA TRP A 49 -3.61 5.10 6.15
C TRP A 49 -5.05 4.67 5.92
N ARG A 50 -5.75 4.18 6.95
CA ARG A 50 -7.21 4.00 6.93
C ARG A 50 -7.98 5.31 6.71
N LYS A 51 -7.33 6.46 6.88
CA LYS A 51 -7.90 7.81 6.67
C LYS A 51 -7.54 8.42 5.30
N PHE A 52 -6.82 7.67 4.46
CA PHE A 52 -6.44 8.12 3.12
C PHE A 52 -7.58 7.87 2.13
N GLY A 53 -7.83 8.80 1.20
CA GLY A 53 -8.82 8.61 0.13
C GLY A 53 -10.20 8.16 0.63
N GLU A 54 -10.87 7.30 -0.12
CA GLU A 54 -12.22 6.79 0.18
C GLU A 54 -12.20 5.30 0.56
N PRO A 55 -13.12 4.80 1.42
CA PRO A 55 -13.22 3.38 1.72
C PRO A 55 -13.54 2.57 0.46
N SER A 56 -12.82 1.46 0.24
CA SER A 56 -12.97 0.64 -0.97
C SER A 56 -13.90 -0.56 -0.80
N GLY A 57 -13.95 -1.15 0.40
CA GLY A 57 -14.56 -2.46 0.60
C GLY A 57 -13.62 -3.55 0.07
N GLN A 58 -13.98 -4.15 -1.07
CA GLN A 58 -13.07 -5.05 -1.81
C GLN A 58 -11.90 -4.21 -2.37
N PRO A 59 -10.63 -4.62 -2.14
CA PRO A 59 -9.50 -3.93 -2.73
C PRO A 59 -9.47 -4.06 -4.26
N ASP A 60 -9.20 -2.93 -4.93
CA ASP A 60 -8.92 -2.88 -6.36
C ASP A 60 -7.41 -2.65 -6.62
N LEU A 61 -6.94 -2.95 -7.83
CA LEU A 61 -5.58 -2.65 -8.27
C LEU A 61 -5.17 -1.20 -7.95
N GLY A 62 -4.10 -1.05 -7.16
CA GLY A 62 -3.57 0.25 -6.75
C GLY A 62 -4.21 0.86 -5.50
N ASP A 63 -5.17 0.18 -4.87
CA ASP A 63 -5.70 0.62 -3.59
C ASP A 63 -4.65 0.55 -2.49
N VAL A 64 -4.73 1.49 -1.55
CA VAL A 64 -3.94 1.42 -0.33
C VAL A 64 -4.56 0.39 0.60
N VAL A 65 -3.80 -0.64 0.94
CA VAL A 65 -4.23 -1.73 1.83
C VAL A 65 -3.49 -1.67 3.15
N VAL A 66 -4.25 -1.78 4.23
CA VAL A 66 -3.77 -1.71 5.61
C VAL A 66 -3.96 -3.04 6.30
N PHE A 67 -2.89 -3.51 6.95
CA PHE A 67 -2.86 -4.78 7.67
C PHE A 67 -2.49 -4.59 9.14
N VAL A 68 -2.87 -5.55 9.98
CA VAL A 68 -2.37 -5.72 11.35
C VAL A 68 -1.77 -7.11 11.48
N ARG A 69 -0.52 -7.16 11.94
CA ARG A 69 0.23 -8.40 12.19
C ARG A 69 0.82 -8.39 13.61
N PRO A 70 1.31 -9.53 14.11
CA PRO A 70 2.18 -9.54 15.28
C PRO A 70 3.34 -8.56 15.07
N GLY A 71 3.51 -7.61 15.98
CA GLY A 71 4.55 -6.57 15.87
C GLY A 71 4.12 -5.26 15.20
N GLY A 72 2.87 -5.10 14.77
CA GLY A 72 2.32 -3.79 14.38
C GLY A 72 1.53 -3.77 13.06
N GLY A 73 1.23 -2.56 12.59
CA GLY A 73 0.53 -2.35 11.33
C GLY A 73 1.43 -2.46 10.10
N HIS A 74 0.85 -2.72 8.93
CA HIS A 74 1.54 -2.65 7.64
C HIS A 74 0.76 -1.89 6.56
N VAL A 75 1.56 -1.20 5.75
CA VAL A 75 1.29 -0.28 4.65
C VAL A 75 1.61 -0.73 3.22
N GLY A 76 0.69 -0.86 2.28
CA GLY A 76 1.09 -1.05 0.89
C GLY A 76 0.01 -0.75 -0.15
N LEU A 77 0.34 -1.09 -1.39
CA LEU A 77 -0.55 -1.05 -2.54
C LEU A 77 -0.98 -2.47 -2.90
N TYR A 78 -2.28 -2.68 -3.11
CA TYR A 78 -2.81 -3.94 -3.62
C TYR A 78 -2.37 -4.14 -5.07
N VAL A 79 -1.89 -5.35 -5.37
CA VAL A 79 -1.49 -5.80 -6.71
C VAL A 79 -2.39 -6.93 -7.21
N GLY A 80 -2.87 -7.76 -6.30
CA GLY A 80 -3.79 -8.86 -6.57
C GLY A 80 -4.01 -9.71 -5.33
N GLU A 81 -4.75 -10.79 -5.49
CA GLU A 81 -5.08 -11.72 -4.43
C GLU A 81 -5.19 -13.15 -4.95
N ASP A 82 -4.89 -14.10 -4.07
CA ASP A 82 -5.28 -15.50 -4.23
C ASP A 82 -6.31 -15.85 -3.13
N ALA A 83 -6.74 -17.11 -3.08
CA ALA A 83 -7.76 -17.57 -2.14
C ALA A 83 -7.44 -17.30 -0.65
N THR A 84 -6.17 -17.06 -0.31
CA THR A 84 -5.68 -16.99 1.07
C THR A 84 -4.88 -15.72 1.39
N HIS A 85 -4.34 -15.04 0.38
CA HIS A 85 -3.45 -13.90 0.54
C HIS A 85 -3.71 -12.76 -0.42
N TYR A 86 -3.48 -11.55 0.07
CA TYR A 86 -3.26 -10.36 -0.73
C TYR A 86 -1.80 -10.24 -1.12
N HIS A 87 -1.53 -9.90 -2.38
CA HIS A 87 -0.21 -9.59 -2.92
C HIS A 87 -0.01 -8.07 -2.89
N VAL A 88 0.97 -7.63 -2.11
CA VAL A 88 1.09 -6.22 -1.71
C VAL A 88 2.45 -5.67 -2.08
N LEU A 89 2.46 -4.63 -2.92
CA LEU A 89 3.64 -3.81 -3.17
C LEU A 89 3.83 -2.83 -2.02
N GLY A 90 4.92 -2.95 -1.28
CA GLY A 90 5.17 -2.11 -0.12
C GLY A 90 6.65 -1.96 0.20
N GLY A 91 6.96 -0.92 0.98
CA GLY A 91 8.28 -0.70 1.57
C GLY A 91 8.45 -1.45 2.89
N ASN A 92 9.70 -1.57 3.34
CA ASN A 92 10.08 -2.26 4.57
C ASN A 92 9.66 -3.74 4.62
N GLN A 93 9.63 -4.40 3.47
CA GLN A 93 9.36 -5.84 3.36
C GLN A 93 10.71 -6.54 3.20
N SER A 94 11.22 -7.08 4.31
CA SER A 94 12.62 -7.55 4.40
C SER A 94 13.62 -6.43 4.06
N ASP A 95 13.38 -5.23 4.58
CA ASP A 95 14.17 -4.03 4.31
C ASP A 95 14.31 -3.66 2.81
N THR A 96 13.29 -4.00 2.01
CA THR A 96 13.23 -3.66 0.59
C THR A 96 11.84 -3.14 0.17
N VAL A 97 11.76 -2.57 -1.03
CA VAL A 97 10.50 -2.40 -1.76
C VAL A 97 10.32 -3.62 -2.64
N ARG A 98 9.27 -4.41 -2.38
CA ARG A 98 8.97 -5.64 -3.14
C ARG A 98 7.47 -5.93 -3.07
N ILE A 99 7.04 -6.95 -3.80
CA ILE A 99 5.74 -7.60 -3.56
C ILE A 99 5.94 -8.66 -2.46
N SER A 100 4.98 -8.75 -1.54
CA SER A 100 4.92 -9.77 -0.49
C SER A 100 3.47 -10.14 -0.20
N GLN A 101 3.26 -11.37 0.25
CA GLN A 101 1.94 -11.91 0.58
C GLN A 101 1.56 -11.56 2.01
N TYR A 102 0.30 -11.17 2.19
CA TYR A 102 -0.33 -10.91 3.49
C TYR A 102 -1.62 -11.68 3.58
N SER A 103 -1.78 -12.46 4.65
CA SER A 103 -2.99 -13.26 4.83
C SER A 103 -4.23 -12.37 4.90
N ILE A 104 -5.34 -12.86 4.34
CA ILE A 104 -6.65 -12.21 4.45
C ILE A 104 -7.06 -11.93 5.92
N GLU A 105 -6.58 -12.73 6.88
CA GLU A 105 -6.86 -12.53 8.31
C GLU A 105 -6.17 -11.27 8.88
N GLN A 106 -5.07 -10.85 8.26
CA GLN A 106 -4.32 -9.67 8.66
C GLN A 106 -4.92 -8.39 8.07
N PHE A 107 -5.75 -8.51 7.03
CA PHE A 107 -6.35 -7.38 6.34
C PHE A 107 -7.29 -6.59 7.26
N ARG A 108 -7.27 -5.27 7.15
CA ARG A 108 -8.12 -4.38 7.93
C ARG A 108 -8.94 -3.43 7.09
N GLU A 109 -8.31 -2.81 6.11
CA GLU A 109 -9.02 -1.84 5.27
C GLU A 109 -8.31 -1.60 3.95
N ALA A 110 -9.09 -1.42 2.89
CA ALA A 110 -8.64 -0.92 1.61
C ALA A 110 -9.19 0.49 1.38
N ARG A 111 -8.36 1.35 0.83
CA ARG A 111 -8.65 2.76 0.57
C ARG A 111 -8.34 3.09 -0.87
N LYS A 112 -9.36 3.51 -1.62
CA LYS A 112 -9.20 4.00 -2.98
C LYS A 112 -8.43 5.31 -2.94
N PRO A 113 -7.31 5.44 -3.66
CA PRO A 113 -6.69 6.75 -3.83
C PRO A 113 -7.69 7.69 -4.51
N PRO A 114 -7.69 8.99 -4.18
CA PRO A 114 -8.61 9.93 -4.81
C PRO A 114 -8.21 10.13 -6.27
N TYR A 115 -8.83 9.36 -7.18
CA TYR A 115 -8.57 9.40 -8.62
C TYR A 115 -9.06 10.73 -9.23
N MET A 116 -8.33 11.25 -10.21
CA MET A 116 -8.89 12.29 -11.11
C MET A 116 -9.76 11.63 -12.17
N THR A 117 -9.32 10.47 -12.66
CA THR A 117 -10.07 9.55 -13.51
C THR A 117 -9.63 8.15 -13.11
N ALA A 118 -10.56 7.31 -12.67
CA ALA A 118 -10.24 5.95 -12.27
C ALA A 118 -9.88 5.13 -13.53
N PRO A 119 -8.76 4.40 -13.54
CA PRO A 119 -8.43 3.54 -14.66
C PRO A 119 -9.38 2.33 -14.69
N SER A 120 -9.72 1.82 -15.88
CA SER A 120 -10.60 0.66 -16.02
C SER A 120 -10.03 -0.62 -15.40
N ILE A 121 -8.72 -0.66 -15.15
CA ILE A 121 -8.02 -1.76 -14.49
C ILE A 121 -8.02 -1.66 -12.96
N ALA A 122 -8.59 -0.60 -12.37
CA ALA A 122 -8.82 -0.51 -10.92
C ALA A 122 -10.01 -1.41 -10.54
N VAL A 123 -9.78 -2.71 -10.63
CA VAL A 123 -10.68 -3.81 -10.27
C VAL A 123 -9.89 -4.83 -9.44
N PRO A 124 -10.53 -5.79 -8.77
CA PRO A 124 -9.83 -6.90 -8.13
C PRO A 124 -9.01 -7.69 -9.16
N VAL A 125 -7.88 -8.26 -8.72
CA VAL A 125 -6.95 -9.00 -9.57
C VAL A 125 -6.72 -10.38 -8.99
N ASP A 126 -7.35 -11.38 -9.59
CA ASP A 126 -7.22 -12.77 -9.18
C ASP A 126 -5.90 -13.38 -9.68
N LEU A 127 -5.16 -13.99 -8.77
CA LEU A 127 -3.88 -14.62 -8.99
C LEU A 127 -3.94 -16.12 -8.66
N ASN A 128 -3.20 -16.91 -9.41
CA ASN A 128 -2.89 -18.29 -9.03
C ASN A 128 -2.01 -18.31 -7.77
N GLU A 129 -1.91 -19.47 -7.11
CA GLU A 129 -1.09 -19.64 -5.89
C GLU A 129 0.40 -19.31 -6.11
N ASP A 130 0.89 -19.43 -7.35
CA ASP A 130 2.26 -19.08 -7.74
C ASP A 130 2.46 -17.58 -8.03
N GLY A 131 1.41 -16.77 -7.91
CA GLY A 131 1.41 -15.32 -8.14
C GLY A 131 1.28 -14.93 -9.62
N THR A 132 1.03 -15.87 -10.52
CA THR A 132 0.69 -15.55 -11.91
C THR A 132 -0.76 -15.09 -12.05
N LEU A 133 -1.03 -14.22 -13.02
CA LEU A 133 -2.39 -13.77 -13.31
C LEU A 133 -3.27 -14.95 -13.73
N MET A 134 -4.50 -15.01 -13.23
CA MET A 134 -5.48 -15.99 -13.71
C MET A 134 -5.86 -15.70 -15.17
N ASP A 135 -6.09 -16.77 -15.93
CA ASP A 135 -6.48 -16.67 -17.34
C ASP A 135 -7.80 -15.91 -17.51
N GLY A 136 -7.81 -14.95 -18.44
CA GLY A 136 -9.01 -14.17 -18.76
C GLY A 136 -9.30 -12.99 -17.83
N GLN A 137 -8.43 -12.68 -16.84
CA GLN A 137 -8.63 -11.58 -15.89
C GLN A 137 -8.77 -10.20 -16.56
N PHE A 138 -7.94 -9.95 -17.58
CA PHE A 138 -7.97 -8.70 -18.34
C PHE A 138 -8.21 -8.99 -19.82
N PRO A 139 -8.87 -8.08 -20.56
CA PRO A 139 -9.01 -8.22 -22.01
C PRO A 139 -7.63 -8.32 -22.65
N THR A 140 -7.42 -9.32 -23.50
CA THR A 140 -6.24 -9.34 -24.37
C THR A 140 -6.31 -8.14 -25.32
N ALA A 141 -5.24 -7.35 -25.37
CA ALA A 141 -5.12 -6.20 -26.27
C ALA A 141 -5.18 -6.60 -27.75
#